data_AF-A0A2D4JBR7-F1
#
_entry.id   AF-A0A2D4JBR7-F1
#
_cell.length_a   1.000
_cell.length_b   1.000
_cell.length_c   1.000
_cell.angle_alpha   90.00
_cell.angle_beta   90.00
_cell.angle_gamma   90.00
#
_symmetry.space_group_name_H-M   'P 1'
#
loop_
_entity.id
_entity.type
_entity.pdbx_description
1 polymer ?
#
loop_
_entity_poly.entity_id
_entity_poly.type
_entity_poly.pdbx_seq_one_letter_code
_entity_poly.pdbx_strand_id
1 'polypeptide(L)'
;TEKYAWKWKQFMSKRGKRTCPLDLKLGHNNWLRQVLFTPATQAARQAACTIVEALATIPSRKQQVLDLLTSYLDELSVAGECAAEYLALYQKLIKPARWKVYLAARGVLPYVGNLITKEIARLLALEEATLSTDLQQGYALKSITGLLSSFVEVESIKRHFKSRLVGTVLNGYLCLRKLVVQRTKLIDETQDMLLEMLEDMTTGTESETKAFMAVCIETAKRYSLDDYRTPVFIFERLCSIIYPEENEVTEFFVTLEKDPQQEDFLQGRMPGNPYSSN
;
A
#
# COMPACT_ATOMS: atom_id res chain seq x y z
N THR A 1 57.10 9.81 -2.28
CA THR A 1 55.63 9.84 -2.03
C THR A 1 54.88 10.79 -2.95
N GLU A 2 55.44 11.95 -3.33
CA GLU A 2 54.78 12.95 -4.21
C GLU A 2 54.49 12.47 -5.65
N LYS A 3 55.34 11.61 -6.21
CA LYS A 3 55.21 11.11 -7.60
C LYS A 3 53.93 10.29 -7.84
N TYR A 4 53.45 9.59 -6.81
CA TYR A 4 52.21 8.82 -6.86
C TYR A 4 50.98 9.71 -6.64
N ALA A 5 51.09 10.72 -5.77
CA ALA A 5 50.02 11.70 -5.55
C ALA A 5 49.73 12.50 -6.82
N TRP A 6 50.76 12.91 -7.58
CA TRP A 6 50.58 13.64 -8.84
C TRP A 6 49.93 12.78 -9.93
N LYS A 7 50.34 11.52 -10.07
CA LYS A 7 49.68 10.56 -10.97
C LYS A 7 48.22 10.34 -10.57
N TRP A 8 47.90 10.26 -9.28
CA TRP A 8 46.54 10.10 -8.79
C TRP A 8 45.68 11.34 -9.05
N LYS A 9 46.23 12.54 -8.84
CA LYS A 9 45.57 13.82 -9.15
C LYS A 9 45.29 13.98 -10.64
N GLN A 10 46.22 13.54 -11.49
CA GLN A 10 46.05 13.53 -12.95
C GLN A 10 45.04 12.47 -13.42
N PHE A 11 44.98 11.31 -12.74
CA PHE A 11 43.99 10.26 -13.00
C PHE A 11 42.57 10.70 -12.58
N MET A 12 42.45 11.38 -11.44
CA MET A 12 41.20 11.98 -10.95
C MET A 12 40.74 13.14 -11.83
N SER A 13 41.65 13.97 -12.34
CA SER A 13 41.34 15.04 -13.29
C SER A 13 40.87 14.49 -14.65
N LYS A 14 41.48 13.41 -15.16
CA LYS A 14 41.02 12.71 -16.38
C LYS A 14 39.67 11.99 -16.19
N ARG A 15 39.35 11.51 -14.98
CA ARG A 15 38.01 11.01 -14.58
C ARG A 15 37.03 12.11 -14.16
N GLY A 16 37.48 13.37 -14.05
CA GLY A 16 36.67 14.55 -13.73
C GLY A 16 35.69 14.95 -14.83
N LYS A 17 35.85 14.36 -16.03
CA LYS A 17 34.79 14.25 -17.04
C LYS A 17 34.09 12.90 -16.95
N ARG A 18 33.69 12.47 -15.75
CA ARG A 18 32.45 11.70 -15.67
C ARG A 18 31.42 12.65 -16.22
N THR A 19 30.88 12.35 -17.39
CA THR A 19 29.65 12.99 -17.87
C THR A 19 28.71 12.98 -16.68
N CYS A 20 28.46 14.16 -16.10
CA CYS A 20 27.35 14.32 -15.18
C CYS A 20 26.17 13.65 -15.90
N PRO A 21 25.37 12.82 -15.22
CA PRO A 21 24.13 12.35 -15.82
C PRO A 21 23.45 13.59 -16.40
N LEU A 22 23.23 13.59 -17.71
CA LEU A 22 22.48 14.67 -18.35
C LEU A 22 21.16 14.75 -17.59
N ASP A 23 20.98 15.83 -16.82
CA ASP A 23 19.77 16.06 -16.05
C ASP A 23 18.59 15.98 -17.00
N LEU A 24 17.69 15.03 -16.75
CA LEU A 24 16.42 14.98 -17.43
C LEU A 24 15.61 16.19 -16.97
N LYS A 25 15.57 17.21 -17.83
CA LYS A 25 14.66 18.33 -17.71
C LYS A 25 13.23 17.91 -18.11
N LEU A 26 12.69 16.87 -17.49
CA LEU A 26 11.30 16.43 -17.72
C LEU A 26 10.28 17.35 -17.05
N GLY A 27 10.67 18.08 -16.00
CA GLY A 27 9.76 18.91 -15.20
C GLY A 27 9.39 20.27 -15.79
N HIS A 28 9.96 20.68 -16.94
CA HIS A 28 9.70 22.04 -17.47
C HIS A 28 8.37 22.16 -18.23
N ASN A 29 7.77 21.04 -18.62
CA ASN A 29 6.50 21.02 -19.32
C ASN A 29 5.65 19.90 -18.69
N ASN A 30 4.53 20.25 -18.06
CA ASN A 30 3.59 19.30 -17.42
C ASN A 30 2.92 18.31 -18.39
N TRP A 31 3.35 18.26 -19.66
CA TRP A 31 2.83 17.34 -20.68
C TRP A 31 2.91 15.89 -20.20
N LEU A 32 4.00 15.48 -19.55
CA LEU A 32 4.16 14.09 -19.12
C LEU A 32 3.13 13.74 -18.04
N ARG A 33 2.91 14.64 -17.07
CA ARG A 33 1.86 14.50 -16.05
C ARG A 33 0.49 14.37 -16.72
N GLN A 34 0.17 15.25 -17.66
CA GLN A 34 -1.11 15.21 -18.39
C GLN A 34 -1.31 13.91 -19.19
N VAL A 35 -0.28 13.43 -19.90
CA VAL A 35 -0.39 12.21 -20.71
C VAL A 35 -0.44 10.96 -19.83
N LEU A 36 0.27 10.92 -18.69
CA LEU A 36 0.25 9.79 -17.77
C LEU A 36 -1.11 9.56 -17.12
N PHE A 37 -1.90 10.62 -16.91
CA PHE A 37 -3.21 10.56 -16.26
C PHE A 37 -4.38 10.91 -17.19
N THR A 38 -4.16 10.93 -18.51
CA THR A 38 -5.21 11.32 -19.45
C THR A 38 -6.38 10.32 -19.42
N PRO A 39 -7.64 10.79 -19.29
CA PRO A 39 -8.80 9.92 -19.39
C PRO A 39 -9.10 9.53 -20.86
N ALA A 40 -8.48 10.21 -21.84
CA ALA A 40 -8.85 10.09 -23.25
C ALA A 40 -8.55 8.69 -23.83
N THR A 41 -7.34 8.17 -23.62
CA THR A 41 -6.97 6.85 -24.16
C THR A 41 -5.97 6.13 -23.26
N GLN A 42 -6.23 4.84 -23.01
CA GLN A 42 -5.31 3.95 -22.31
C GLN A 42 -3.98 3.79 -23.07
N ALA A 43 -4.03 3.71 -24.40
CA ALA A 43 -2.86 3.55 -25.25
C ALA A 43 -1.85 4.71 -25.09
N ALA A 44 -2.31 5.95 -24.93
CA ALA A 44 -1.43 7.09 -24.66
C ALA A 44 -0.73 6.96 -23.31
N ARG A 45 -1.45 6.55 -22.25
CA ARG A 45 -0.87 6.31 -20.92
C ARG A 45 0.17 5.20 -20.95
N GLN A 46 -0.12 4.10 -21.64
CA GLN A 46 0.81 2.98 -21.82
C GLN A 46 2.07 3.41 -22.57
N ALA A 47 1.93 4.13 -23.69
CA ALA A 47 3.08 4.63 -24.45
C ALA A 47 3.95 5.58 -23.62
N ALA A 48 3.34 6.49 -22.85
CA ALA A 48 4.07 7.35 -21.93
C ALA A 48 4.81 6.53 -20.86
N CYS A 49 4.17 5.52 -20.28
CA CYS A 49 4.81 4.63 -19.32
C CYS A 49 5.99 3.87 -19.92
N THR A 50 5.88 3.37 -21.16
CA THR A 50 6.98 2.71 -21.88
C THR A 50 8.16 3.65 -22.10
N ILE A 51 7.90 4.90 -22.48
CA ILE A 51 8.97 5.90 -22.65
C ILE A 51 9.65 6.19 -21.31
N VAL A 52 8.90 6.42 -20.25
CA VAL A 52 9.46 6.67 -18.90
C VAL A 52 10.24 5.46 -18.40
N GLU A 53 9.75 4.24 -18.64
CA GLU A 53 10.46 3.02 -18.30
C GLU A 53 11.80 2.94 -19.04
N ALA A 54 11.81 3.20 -20.35
CA ALA A 54 13.04 3.21 -21.14
C ALA A 54 14.05 4.23 -20.61
N LEU A 55 13.61 5.40 -20.16
CA LEU A 55 14.47 6.41 -19.53
C LEU A 55 15.06 5.95 -18.19
N ALA A 56 14.31 5.15 -17.43
CA ALA A 56 14.74 4.60 -16.15
C ALA A 56 15.70 3.41 -16.28
N THR A 57 15.92 2.85 -17.48
CA THR A 57 16.94 1.81 -17.71
C THR A 57 18.35 2.31 -17.43
N ILE A 58 18.60 3.61 -17.66
CA ILE A 58 19.88 4.26 -17.41
C ILE A 58 19.99 4.53 -15.89
N PRO A 59 20.93 3.90 -15.17
CA PRO A 59 20.98 3.97 -13.70
C PRO A 59 21.09 5.39 -13.16
N SER A 60 21.78 6.26 -13.89
CA SER A 60 21.99 7.65 -13.50
C SER A 60 20.74 8.53 -13.65
N ARG A 61 19.79 8.10 -14.49
CA ARG A 61 18.51 8.79 -14.74
C ARG A 61 17.38 8.24 -13.89
N LYS A 62 17.49 6.98 -13.45
CA LYS A 62 16.47 6.32 -12.64
C LYS A 62 16.13 7.07 -11.35
N GLN A 63 17.11 7.69 -10.69
CA GLN A 63 16.85 8.57 -9.53
C GLN A 63 15.90 9.71 -9.88
N GLN A 64 16.21 10.45 -10.94
CA GLN A 64 15.42 11.61 -11.39
C GLN A 64 14.03 11.20 -11.85
N VAL A 65 13.91 10.06 -12.54
CA VAL A 65 12.62 9.50 -12.94
C VAL A 65 11.79 9.13 -11.71
N LEU A 66 12.39 8.48 -10.71
CA LEU A 66 11.68 8.13 -9.49
C LEU A 66 11.26 9.37 -8.71
N ASP A 67 12.13 10.37 -8.52
CA ASP A 67 11.77 11.62 -7.84
C ASP A 67 10.61 12.34 -8.56
N LEU A 68 10.63 12.36 -9.91
CA LEU A 68 9.54 12.91 -10.71
C LEU A 68 8.25 12.12 -10.54
N LEU A 69 8.29 10.80 -10.67
CA LEU A 69 7.09 9.97 -10.51
C LEU A 69 6.54 10.10 -9.10
N THR A 70 7.37 10.11 -8.05
CA THR A 70 6.94 10.35 -6.67
C THR A 70 6.20 11.69 -6.53
N SER A 71 6.63 12.74 -7.25
CA SER A 71 5.96 14.04 -7.24
C SER A 71 4.56 14.04 -7.88
N TYR A 72 4.17 12.98 -8.57
CA TYR A 72 2.86 12.82 -9.20
C TYR A 72 1.89 11.92 -8.40
N LEU A 73 2.28 11.44 -7.21
CA LEU A 73 1.39 10.58 -6.41
C LEU A 73 0.11 11.31 -5.95
N ASP A 74 0.12 12.63 -5.90
CA ASP A 74 -1.04 13.46 -5.58
C ASP A 74 -2.14 13.43 -6.67
N GLU A 75 -1.78 13.08 -7.91
CA GLU A 75 -2.74 12.93 -9.01
C GLU A 75 -3.64 11.70 -8.88
N LEU A 76 -3.26 10.73 -8.03
CA LEU A 76 -4.03 9.48 -7.86
C LEU A 76 -5.48 9.74 -7.44
N SER A 77 -5.71 10.72 -6.57
CA SER A 77 -7.04 11.09 -6.10
C SER A 77 -7.94 11.64 -7.21
N VAL A 78 -7.36 12.36 -8.19
CA VAL A 78 -8.12 12.97 -9.29
C VAL A 78 -8.28 12.01 -10.47
N ALA A 79 -7.22 11.27 -10.79
CA ALA A 79 -7.19 10.37 -11.94
C ALA A 79 -7.96 9.06 -11.73
N GLY A 80 -8.13 8.61 -10.48
CA GLY A 80 -8.80 7.36 -10.17
C GLY A 80 -8.18 6.19 -10.94
N GLU A 81 -9.02 5.37 -11.58
CA GLU A 81 -8.58 4.20 -12.35
C GLU A 81 -7.65 4.54 -13.54
N CYS A 82 -7.70 5.77 -14.05
CA CYS A 82 -6.79 6.19 -15.12
C CYS A 82 -5.32 6.25 -14.66
N ALA A 83 -5.05 6.17 -13.35
CA ALA A 83 -3.69 6.08 -12.83
C ALA A 83 -3.09 4.66 -12.84
N ALA A 84 -3.84 3.63 -13.27
CA ALA A 84 -3.42 2.23 -13.18
C ALA A 84 -2.05 1.97 -13.85
N GLU A 85 -1.84 2.46 -15.07
CA GLU A 85 -0.57 2.29 -15.80
C GLU A 85 0.60 2.97 -15.08
N TYR A 86 0.38 4.20 -14.57
CA TYR A 86 1.38 4.95 -13.81
C TYR A 86 1.77 4.21 -12.53
N LEU A 87 0.79 3.69 -11.78
CA LEU A 87 1.04 2.92 -10.55
C LEU A 87 1.81 1.63 -10.84
N ALA A 88 1.41 0.90 -11.87
CA ALA A 88 2.11 -0.32 -12.29
C ALA A 88 3.56 -0.03 -12.67
N LEU A 89 3.83 1.05 -13.41
CA LEU A 89 5.19 1.50 -13.72
C LEU A 89 5.96 1.86 -12.45
N TYR A 90 5.38 2.69 -11.58
CA TYR A 90 6.05 3.14 -10.35
C TYR A 90 6.43 1.94 -9.46
N GLN A 91 5.49 1.02 -9.22
CA GLN A 91 5.72 -0.22 -8.47
C GLN A 91 6.82 -1.09 -9.13
N LYS A 92 6.78 -1.23 -10.46
CA LYS A 92 7.81 -1.95 -11.22
C LYS A 92 9.20 -1.35 -11.02
N LEU A 93 9.32 -0.02 -11.05
CA LEU A 93 10.61 0.67 -10.89
C LEU A 93 11.17 0.57 -9.47
N ILE A 94 10.31 0.59 -8.46
CA ILE A 94 10.69 0.49 -7.04
C ILE A 94 10.78 -0.95 -6.52
N LYS A 95 10.40 -1.96 -7.31
CA LYS A 95 10.46 -3.38 -6.91
C LYS A 95 11.78 -3.78 -6.21
N PRO A 96 12.98 -3.35 -6.67
CA PRO A 96 14.22 -3.60 -5.93
C PRO A 96 14.28 -2.79 -4.62
N ALA A 97 14.52 -3.46 -3.49
CA ALA A 97 14.52 -2.86 -2.15
C ALA A 97 15.39 -1.60 -2.00
N ARG A 98 16.53 -1.51 -2.72
CA ARG A 98 17.40 -0.31 -2.71
C ARG A 98 16.68 0.97 -3.11
N TRP A 99 15.71 0.89 -4.03
CA TRP A 99 14.92 2.05 -4.47
C TRP A 99 13.85 2.42 -3.46
N LYS A 100 13.23 1.42 -2.81
CA LYS A 100 12.35 1.66 -1.66
C LYS A 100 13.10 2.38 -0.53
N VAL A 101 14.32 1.94 -0.19
CA VAL A 101 15.16 2.58 0.84
C VAL A 101 15.58 4.00 0.43
N TYR A 102 15.97 4.21 -0.83
CA TYR A 102 16.28 5.56 -1.36
C TYR A 102 15.09 6.52 -1.19
N LEU A 103 13.90 6.11 -1.63
CA LEU A 103 12.71 6.96 -1.56
C LEU A 103 12.25 7.16 -0.11
N ALA A 104 12.42 6.16 0.75
CA ALA A 104 12.16 6.29 2.18
C ALA A 104 13.05 7.35 2.82
N ALA A 105 14.34 7.36 2.51
CA ALA A 105 15.28 8.40 2.96
C ALA A 105 14.93 9.80 2.40
N ARG A 106 14.29 9.87 1.22
CA ARG A 106 13.78 11.12 0.62
C ARG A 106 12.45 11.60 1.22
N GLY A 107 11.83 10.83 2.12
CA GLY A 107 10.61 11.22 2.81
C GLY A 107 9.31 10.74 2.14
N VAL A 108 9.35 9.71 1.29
CA VAL A 108 8.14 9.20 0.63
C VAL A 108 7.14 8.60 1.62
N LEU A 109 7.58 7.96 2.71
CA LEU A 109 6.67 7.31 3.68
C LEU A 109 5.73 8.31 4.38
N PRO A 110 6.23 9.41 5.00
CA PRO A 110 5.36 10.46 5.53
C PRO A 110 4.46 11.10 4.46
N TYR A 111 4.98 11.27 3.24
CA TYR A 111 4.20 11.83 2.14
C TYR A 111 3.03 10.93 1.75
N VAL A 112 3.27 9.63 1.56
CA VAL A 112 2.23 8.61 1.30
C VAL A 112 1.23 8.52 2.44
N GLY A 113 1.69 8.54 3.70
CA GLY A 113 0.81 8.58 4.87
C GLY A 113 -0.13 9.78 4.85
N ASN A 114 0.37 10.97 4.49
CA ASN A 114 -0.45 12.17 4.35
C ASN A 114 -1.48 12.06 3.20
N LEU A 115 -1.12 11.41 2.09
CA LEU A 115 -2.07 11.16 0.99
C LEU A 115 -3.20 10.23 1.43
N ILE A 116 -2.89 9.17 2.20
CA ILE A 116 -3.91 8.28 2.81
C ILE A 116 -4.83 9.10 3.70
N THR A 117 -4.30 9.91 4.61
CA THR A 117 -5.11 10.75 5.51
C THR A 117 -6.01 11.72 4.74
N LYS A 118 -5.51 12.35 3.68
CA LYS A 118 -6.30 13.24 2.83
C LYS A 118 -7.45 12.51 2.13
N GLU A 119 -7.18 11.33 1.60
CA GLU A 119 -8.19 10.56 0.87
C GLU A 119 -9.28 10.02 1.82
N ILE A 120 -8.90 9.62 3.04
CA ILE A 120 -9.86 9.26 4.09
C ILE A 120 -10.71 10.46 4.51
N ALA A 121 -10.10 11.65 4.68
CA ALA A 121 -10.86 12.86 4.99
C ALA A 121 -11.86 13.22 3.87
N ARG A 122 -11.49 13.01 2.60
CA ARG A 122 -12.40 13.17 1.46
C ARG A 122 -13.57 12.19 1.52
N LEU A 123 -13.31 10.92 1.88
CA LEU A 123 -14.36 9.90 2.05
C LEU A 123 -15.33 10.25 3.17
N LEU A 124 -14.82 10.71 4.32
CA LEU A 124 -15.65 11.15 5.44
C LEU A 124 -16.51 12.37 5.08
N ALA A 125 -15.95 13.34 4.34
CA ALA A 125 -16.74 14.47 3.86
C ALA A 125 -17.86 14.06 2.90
N LEU A 126 -17.62 13.04 2.06
CA LEU A 126 -18.64 12.48 1.17
C LEU A 126 -19.71 11.70 1.95
N GLU A 127 -19.33 10.97 2.99
CA GLU A 127 -20.27 10.28 3.89
C GLU A 127 -21.32 11.24 4.47
N GLU A 128 -20.92 12.48 4.80
CA GLU A 128 -21.84 13.50 5.31
C GLU A 128 -22.67 14.18 4.21
N ALA A 129 -22.11 14.30 3.01
CA ALA A 129 -22.68 15.15 1.95
C ALA A 129 -23.50 14.40 0.89
N THR A 130 -23.30 13.09 0.72
CA THR A 130 -23.91 12.32 -0.37
C THR A 130 -24.60 11.06 0.12
N LEU A 131 -25.70 10.71 -0.54
CA LEU A 131 -26.45 9.46 -0.32
C LEU A 131 -26.21 8.42 -1.43
N SER A 132 -25.36 8.75 -2.41
CA SER A 132 -25.01 7.89 -3.53
C SER A 132 -23.60 7.33 -3.34
N THR A 133 -23.44 6.05 -3.70
CA THR A 133 -22.16 5.35 -3.65
C THR A 133 -21.67 5.13 -5.07
N ASP A 134 -20.43 5.53 -5.36
CA ASP A 134 -19.72 5.17 -6.59
C ASP A 134 -18.88 3.91 -6.33
N LEU A 135 -19.01 2.87 -7.14
CA LEU A 135 -18.28 1.61 -6.98
C LEU A 135 -16.77 1.77 -7.11
N GLN A 136 -16.30 2.81 -7.81
CA GLN A 136 -14.87 3.12 -7.96
C GLN A 136 -14.33 3.96 -6.80
N GLN A 137 -15.21 4.43 -5.92
CA GLN A 137 -14.83 5.19 -4.73
C GLN A 137 -13.92 4.34 -3.84
N GLY A 138 -12.77 4.91 -3.45
CA GLY A 138 -11.73 4.22 -2.70
C GLY A 138 -10.57 3.69 -3.56
N TYR A 139 -10.62 3.77 -4.89
CA TYR A 139 -9.51 3.31 -5.76
C TYR A 139 -8.16 3.96 -5.41
N ALA A 140 -8.13 5.30 -5.31
CA ALA A 140 -6.93 6.04 -4.97
C ALA A 140 -6.41 5.63 -3.58
N LEU A 141 -7.30 5.53 -2.61
CA LEU A 141 -6.96 5.12 -1.24
C LEU A 141 -6.34 3.73 -1.21
N LYS A 142 -6.98 2.75 -1.86
CA LYS A 142 -6.48 1.38 -1.96
C LYS A 142 -5.09 1.33 -2.58
N SER A 143 -4.91 2.09 -3.65
CA SER A 143 -3.65 2.14 -4.40
C SER A 143 -2.50 2.76 -3.60
N ILE A 144 -2.76 3.88 -2.89
CA ILE A 144 -1.78 4.54 -2.01
C ILE A 144 -1.47 3.65 -0.80
N THR A 145 -2.47 2.97 -0.25
CA THR A 145 -2.32 2.03 0.88
C THR A 145 -1.51 0.81 0.46
N GLY A 146 -1.75 0.25 -0.72
CA GLY A 146 -0.92 -0.83 -1.28
C GLY A 146 0.51 -0.41 -1.56
N LEU A 147 0.71 0.84 -1.98
CA LEU A 147 2.05 1.39 -2.08
C LEU A 147 2.74 1.45 -0.70
N LEU A 148 2.06 1.98 0.32
CA LEU A 148 2.58 2.01 1.70
C LEU A 148 2.97 0.62 2.19
N SER A 149 2.06 -0.35 2.05
CA SER A 149 2.29 -1.75 2.41
C SER A 149 3.56 -2.30 1.77
N SER A 150 3.74 -2.08 0.46
CA SER A 150 4.95 -2.51 -0.24
C SER A 150 6.24 -1.90 0.33
N PHE A 151 6.22 -0.66 0.86
CA PHE A 151 7.41 -0.10 1.50
C PHE A 151 7.71 -0.75 2.85
N VAL A 152 6.67 -1.09 3.61
CA VAL A 152 6.78 -1.71 4.94
C VAL A 152 7.21 -3.17 4.87
N GLU A 153 7.02 -3.87 3.75
CA GLU A 153 7.63 -5.19 3.51
C GLU A 153 9.16 -5.21 3.66
N VAL A 154 9.83 -4.06 3.49
CA VAL A 154 11.28 -3.95 3.68
C VAL A 154 11.59 -3.72 5.15
N GLU A 155 12.17 -4.73 5.82
CA GLU A 155 12.42 -4.74 7.27
C GLU A 155 13.17 -3.50 7.79
N SER A 156 14.15 -3.00 7.03
CA SER A 156 14.89 -1.79 7.41
C SER A 156 14.03 -0.54 7.42
N ILE A 157 13.07 -0.44 6.50
CA ILE A 157 12.09 0.66 6.42
C ILE A 157 11.06 0.48 7.53
N LYS A 158 10.49 -0.72 7.68
CA LYS A 158 9.53 -1.06 8.75
C LYS A 158 10.05 -0.63 10.09
N ARG A 159 11.23 -1.11 10.49
CA ARG A 159 11.84 -0.79 11.79
C ARG A 159 12.07 0.71 12.00
N HIS A 160 12.47 1.45 10.96
CA HIS A 160 12.75 2.88 11.08
C HIS A 160 11.47 3.73 11.17
N PHE A 161 10.41 3.35 10.46
CA PHE A 161 9.18 4.14 10.34
C PHE A 161 8.02 3.62 11.22
N LYS A 162 8.14 2.44 11.83
CA LYS A 162 7.11 1.77 12.64
C LYS A 162 6.39 2.71 13.59
N SER A 163 7.11 3.39 14.50
CA SER A 163 6.49 4.27 15.50
C SER A 163 5.71 5.44 14.90
N ARG A 164 6.09 5.91 13.71
CA ARG A 164 5.43 7.01 13.00
C ARG A 164 4.23 6.55 12.18
N LEU A 165 4.28 5.32 11.65
CA LEU A 165 3.23 4.77 10.79
C LEU A 165 2.08 4.18 11.60
N VAL A 166 2.34 3.52 12.74
CA VAL A 166 1.30 2.85 13.54
C VAL A 166 0.10 3.76 13.83
N GLY A 167 0.34 5.00 14.27
CA GLY A 167 -0.76 5.95 14.53
C GLY A 167 -1.54 6.33 13.27
N THR A 168 -0.84 6.50 12.14
CA THR A 168 -1.47 6.84 10.85
C THR A 168 -2.32 5.68 10.33
N VAL A 169 -1.81 4.45 10.42
CA VAL A 169 -2.50 3.24 9.97
C VAL A 169 -3.69 2.91 10.89
N LEU A 170 -3.53 3.06 12.21
CA LEU A 170 -4.62 2.87 13.19
C LEU A 170 -5.75 3.85 12.96
N ASN A 171 -5.43 5.14 12.85
CA ASN A 171 -6.44 6.15 12.58
C ASN A 171 -7.13 5.91 11.22
N GLY A 172 -6.37 5.52 10.20
CA GLY A 172 -6.93 5.17 8.91
C GLY A 172 -7.93 4.01 8.99
N TYR A 173 -7.54 2.91 9.62
CA TYR A 173 -8.40 1.74 9.84
C TYR A 173 -9.70 2.11 10.55
N LEU A 174 -9.60 2.85 11.67
CA LEU A 174 -10.74 3.28 12.46
C LEU A 174 -11.68 4.20 11.68
N CYS A 175 -11.15 5.16 10.93
CA CYS A 175 -11.96 6.06 10.11
C CYS A 175 -12.74 5.30 9.01
N LEU A 176 -12.10 4.34 8.34
CA LEU A 176 -12.78 3.53 7.33
C LEU A 176 -13.90 2.68 7.92
N ARG A 177 -13.74 2.20 9.16
CA ARG A 177 -14.76 1.40 9.84
C ARG A 177 -16.03 2.17 10.19
N LYS A 178 -15.97 3.51 10.17
CA LYS A 178 -17.14 4.37 10.38
C LYS A 178 -18.02 4.52 9.15
N LEU A 179 -17.47 4.29 7.96
CA LEU A 179 -18.17 4.52 6.69
C LEU A 179 -19.32 3.52 6.54
N VAL A 180 -20.50 4.03 6.21
CA VAL A 180 -21.71 3.24 5.96
C VAL A 180 -22.17 3.45 4.52
N VAL A 181 -22.38 4.71 4.11
CA VAL A 181 -22.90 5.06 2.79
C VAL A 181 -21.82 4.93 1.72
N GLN A 182 -20.61 5.40 2.01
CA GLN A 182 -19.49 5.35 1.08
C GLN A 182 -18.79 3.99 1.08
N ARG A 183 -19.26 3.02 1.88
CA ARG A 183 -18.63 1.71 1.98
C ARG A 183 -18.68 0.97 0.64
N THR A 184 -17.51 0.67 0.09
CA THR A 184 -17.33 -0.10 -1.16
C THR A 184 -16.37 -1.26 -0.95
N LYS A 185 -16.35 -2.20 -1.89
CA LYS A 185 -15.37 -3.30 -1.90
C LYS A 185 -13.92 -2.80 -1.82
N LEU A 186 -13.59 -1.70 -2.49
CA LEU A 186 -12.24 -1.13 -2.48
C LEU A 186 -11.89 -0.56 -1.09
N ILE A 187 -12.88 -0.02 -0.38
CA ILE A 187 -12.69 0.47 0.99
C ILE A 187 -12.54 -0.69 1.97
N ASP A 188 -13.35 -1.74 1.85
CA ASP A 188 -13.22 -2.95 2.66
C ASP A 188 -11.82 -3.56 2.49
N GLU A 189 -11.38 -3.77 1.24
CA GLU A 189 -10.02 -4.27 0.95
C GLU A 189 -8.92 -3.35 1.50
N THR A 190 -9.13 -2.02 1.47
CA THR A 190 -8.17 -1.08 2.08
C THR A 190 -8.15 -1.22 3.60
N GLN A 191 -9.32 -1.38 4.23
CA GLN A 191 -9.42 -1.58 5.67
C GLN A 191 -8.67 -2.85 6.09
N ASP A 192 -8.84 -3.95 5.37
CA ASP A 192 -8.13 -5.21 5.61
C ASP A 192 -6.62 -5.02 5.49
N MET A 193 -6.14 -4.34 4.43
CA MET A 193 -4.72 -4.03 4.26
C MET A 193 -4.15 -3.17 5.38
N LEU A 194 -4.91 -2.21 5.91
CA LEU A 194 -4.50 -1.39 7.06
C LEU A 194 -4.44 -2.24 8.34
N LEU A 195 -5.40 -3.16 8.52
CA LEU A 195 -5.42 -4.08 9.66
C LEU A 195 -4.21 -5.03 9.61
N GLU A 196 -3.97 -5.69 8.47
CA GLU A 196 -2.80 -6.57 8.29
C GLU A 196 -1.48 -5.82 8.56
N MET A 197 -1.34 -4.58 8.05
CA MET A 197 -0.16 -3.77 8.35
C MET A 197 -0.03 -3.44 9.84
N LEU A 198 -1.13 -3.14 10.53
CA LEU A 198 -1.10 -2.92 11.98
C LEU A 198 -0.63 -4.17 12.70
N GLU A 199 -1.14 -5.34 12.33
CA GLU A 199 -0.76 -6.62 12.92
C GLU A 199 0.72 -6.91 12.70
N ASP A 200 1.22 -6.82 11.47
CA ASP A 200 2.63 -7.04 11.16
C ASP A 200 3.56 -6.04 11.87
N MET A 201 3.12 -4.79 12.07
CA MET A 201 3.92 -3.80 12.78
C MET A 201 3.84 -3.91 14.30
N THR A 202 2.82 -4.53 14.89
CA THR A 202 2.54 -4.45 16.34
C THR A 202 2.61 -5.79 17.06
N THR A 203 2.76 -6.88 16.31
CA THR A 203 2.98 -8.23 16.84
C THR A 203 4.47 -8.61 16.73
N GLY A 204 4.93 -9.51 17.61
CA GLY A 204 6.30 -10.06 17.58
C GLY A 204 6.96 -10.18 18.96
N THR A 205 6.81 -9.18 19.82
CA THR A 205 7.32 -9.22 21.20
C THR A 205 6.29 -8.67 22.20
N GLU A 206 6.34 -9.14 23.44
CA GLU A 206 5.44 -8.68 24.51
C GLU A 206 5.51 -7.15 24.72
N SER A 207 6.70 -6.56 24.58
CA SER A 207 6.90 -5.11 24.68
C SER A 207 6.19 -4.35 23.55
N GLU A 208 6.18 -4.89 22.34
CA GLU A 208 5.52 -4.26 21.18
C GLU A 208 4.00 -4.37 21.31
N THR A 209 3.51 -5.53 21.75
CA THR A 209 2.08 -5.73 22.06
C THR A 209 1.62 -4.75 23.14
N LYS A 210 2.35 -4.63 24.26
CA LYS A 210 2.03 -3.68 25.34
C LYS A 210 2.05 -2.23 24.86
N ALA A 211 3.05 -1.85 24.05
CA ALA A 211 3.15 -0.52 23.48
C ALA A 211 1.95 -0.22 22.55
N PHE A 212 1.53 -1.18 21.75
CA PHE A 212 0.36 -1.03 20.89
C PHE A 212 -0.94 -0.92 21.69
N MET A 213 -1.13 -1.75 22.72
CA MET A 213 -2.29 -1.64 23.61
C MET A 213 -2.36 -0.25 24.27
N ALA A 214 -1.23 0.31 24.69
CA ALA A 214 -1.17 1.67 25.22
C ALA A 214 -1.58 2.72 24.17
N VAL A 215 -1.15 2.57 22.91
CA VAL A 215 -1.57 3.45 21.80
C VAL A 215 -3.07 3.33 21.55
N CYS A 216 -3.65 2.14 21.58
CA CYS A 216 -5.10 1.93 21.46
C CYS A 216 -5.87 2.65 22.58
N ILE A 217 -5.48 2.47 23.85
CA ILE A 217 -6.12 3.13 24.99
C ILE A 217 -6.00 4.66 24.90
N GLU A 218 -4.81 5.16 24.55
CA GLU A 218 -4.58 6.60 24.36
C GLU A 218 -5.40 7.16 23.19
N THR A 219 -5.57 6.39 22.12
CA THR A 219 -6.41 6.76 20.97
C THR A 219 -7.87 6.80 21.38
N ALA A 220 -8.38 5.82 22.14
CA ALA A 220 -9.75 5.82 22.64
C ALA A 220 -10.07 7.03 23.52
N LYS A 221 -9.13 7.48 24.35
CA LYS A 221 -9.28 8.67 25.20
C LYS A 221 -9.45 9.98 24.44
N ARG A 222 -8.99 10.04 23.18
CA ARG A 222 -9.03 11.26 22.35
C ARG A 222 -10.34 11.44 21.61
N TYR A 223 -11.16 10.39 21.50
CA TYR A 223 -12.47 10.50 20.87
C TYR A 223 -13.50 11.11 21.82
N SER A 224 -14.42 11.90 21.26
CA SER A 224 -15.53 12.50 22.01
C SER A 224 -16.45 11.42 22.57
N LEU A 225 -17.09 11.69 23.70
CA LEU A 225 -18.10 10.80 24.28
C LEU A 225 -19.31 10.57 23.37
N ASP A 226 -19.55 11.49 22.41
CA ASP A 226 -20.60 11.36 21.41
C ASP A 226 -20.26 10.32 20.32
N ASP A 227 -18.99 9.92 20.18
CA ASP A 227 -18.53 8.89 19.26
C ASP A 227 -18.41 7.56 20.00
N TYR A 228 -19.52 6.83 20.09
CA TYR A 228 -19.56 5.53 20.76
C TYR A 228 -19.03 4.39 19.87
N ARG A 229 -19.04 4.53 18.53
CA ARG A 229 -18.66 3.45 17.60
C ARG A 229 -17.16 3.21 17.58
N THR A 230 -16.37 4.28 17.60
CA THR A 230 -14.91 4.15 17.47
C THR A 230 -14.25 3.49 18.67
N PRO A 231 -14.61 3.85 19.92
CA PRO A 231 -14.13 3.13 21.10
C PRO A 231 -14.48 1.64 21.05
N VAL A 232 -15.67 1.26 20.57
CA VAL A 232 -16.05 -0.15 20.41
C VAL A 232 -15.05 -0.89 19.53
N PHE A 233 -14.70 -0.35 18.36
CA PHE A 233 -13.72 -0.97 17.47
C PHE A 233 -12.31 -1.08 18.08
N ILE A 234 -11.91 -0.09 18.89
CA ILE A 234 -10.65 -0.12 19.62
C ILE A 234 -10.68 -1.22 20.69
N PHE A 235 -11.78 -1.34 21.43
CA PHE A 235 -11.94 -2.37 22.46
C PHE A 235 -12.01 -3.77 21.88
N GLU A 236 -12.74 -3.98 20.78
CA GLU A 236 -12.72 -5.25 20.05
C GLU A 236 -11.29 -5.64 19.68
N ARG A 237 -10.50 -4.70 19.15
CA ARG A 237 -9.10 -4.97 18.81
C ARG A 237 -8.26 -5.31 20.03
N LEU A 238 -8.44 -4.61 21.14
CA LEU A 238 -7.77 -4.92 22.40
C LEU A 238 -8.15 -6.32 22.90
N CYS A 239 -9.43 -6.68 22.82
CA CYS A 239 -9.93 -8.00 23.19
C CYS A 239 -9.29 -9.10 22.33
N SER A 240 -9.28 -8.95 21.00
CA SER A 240 -8.65 -9.92 20.10
C SER A 240 -7.15 -10.13 20.36
N ILE A 241 -6.47 -9.14 20.96
CA ILE A 241 -5.06 -9.25 21.36
C ILE A 241 -4.90 -9.95 22.71
N ILE A 242 -5.74 -9.61 23.69
CA ILE A 242 -5.65 -10.13 25.07
C ILE A 242 -6.15 -11.58 25.13
N TYR A 243 -7.27 -11.84 24.47
CA TYR A 243 -7.93 -13.13 24.43
C TYR A 243 -8.36 -13.36 22.97
N PRO A 244 -7.44 -13.87 22.13
CA PRO A 244 -7.82 -14.24 20.77
C PRO A 244 -8.90 -15.32 20.87
N GLU A 245 -10.11 -14.99 20.41
CA GLU A 245 -11.18 -15.97 20.32
C GLU A 245 -10.69 -17.10 19.42
N GLU A 246 -10.65 -18.33 19.95
CA GLU A 246 -10.49 -19.50 19.11
C GLU A 246 -11.72 -19.52 18.20
N ASN A 247 -11.54 -19.18 16.92
CA ASN A 247 -12.55 -19.49 15.92
C ASN A 247 -12.68 -21.00 15.95
N GLU A 248 -13.68 -21.52 16.68
CA GLU A 248 -14.07 -22.92 16.60
C GLU A 248 -14.19 -23.22 15.11
N VAL A 249 -13.33 -24.10 14.61
CA VAL A 249 -13.33 -24.50 13.20
C VAL A 249 -14.69 -25.17 12.95
N THR A 250 -15.67 -24.39 12.49
CA THR A 250 -17.03 -24.86 12.22
C THR A 250 -17.07 -25.77 11.00
N GLU A 251 -16.01 -25.80 10.21
CA GLU A 251 -15.91 -26.53 8.95
C GLU A 251 -14.71 -27.49 8.98
N PHE A 252 -15.00 -28.79 9.02
CA PHE A 252 -14.01 -29.85 8.84
C PHE A 252 -14.18 -30.46 7.45
N PHE A 253 -13.06 -30.73 6.78
CA PHE A 253 -13.07 -31.46 5.51
C PHE A 253 -13.32 -32.94 5.77
N VAL A 254 -14.44 -33.46 5.26
CA VAL A 254 -14.74 -34.90 5.27
C VAL A 254 -14.40 -35.49 3.90
N THR A 255 -13.44 -36.40 3.87
CA THR A 255 -13.18 -37.23 2.69
C THR A 255 -14.03 -38.49 2.78
N LEU A 256 -15.04 -38.62 1.91
CA LEU A 256 -15.86 -39.83 1.79
C LEU A 256 -15.32 -40.67 0.63
N GLU A 257 -14.79 -41.84 0.95
CA GLU A 257 -14.40 -42.85 -0.04
C GLU A 257 -15.51 -43.91 -0.14
N LYS A 258 -15.74 -44.43 -1.35
CA LYS A 258 -16.69 -45.54 -1.53
C LYS A 258 -16.05 -46.83 -1.04
N ASP A 259 -16.82 -47.66 -0.34
CA ASP A 259 -16.40 -49.04 -0.07
C ASP A 259 -16.34 -49.80 -1.42
N PRO A 260 -15.21 -50.44 -1.77
CA PRO A 260 -15.06 -51.18 -3.01
C PRO A 260 -16.15 -52.24 -3.25
N GLN A 261 -16.76 -52.79 -2.19
CA GLN A 261 -17.82 -53.79 -2.31
C GLN A 261 -19.20 -53.20 -2.68
N GLN A 262 -19.35 -51.87 -2.60
CA GLN A 262 -20.61 -51.16 -2.83
C GLN A 262 -20.61 -50.33 -4.12
N GLU A 263 -19.50 -50.29 -4.86
CA GLU A 263 -19.38 -49.51 -6.12
C GLU A 263 -20.36 -49.97 -7.20
N ASP A 264 -20.65 -51.27 -7.26
CA ASP A 264 -21.59 -51.86 -8.21
C ASP A 264 -23.05 -51.43 -7.95
N PHE A 265 -23.39 -51.13 -6.70
CA PHE A 265 -24.74 -50.72 -6.28
C PHE A 265 -24.92 -49.19 -6.30
N LEU A 266 -23.83 -48.43 -6.13
CA LEU A 266 -23.81 -46.97 -6.09
C LEU A 266 -23.06 -46.40 -7.31
N GLN A 267 -23.59 -46.64 -8.50
CA GLN A 267 -23.03 -46.15 -9.76
C GLN A 267 -23.32 -44.64 -9.96
N GLY A 268 -22.27 -43.87 -10.26
CA GLY A 268 -22.35 -42.42 -10.54
C GLY A 268 -21.95 -41.49 -9.38
N ARG A 269 -22.04 -40.18 -9.64
CA ARG A 269 -21.88 -39.10 -8.63
C ARG A 269 -23.17 -39.01 -7.83
N MET A 270 -23.11 -38.99 -6.50
CA MET A 270 -24.28 -38.80 -5.65
C MET A 270 -24.97 -37.46 -5.98
N PRO A 271 -26.18 -37.45 -6.57
CA PRO A 271 -26.89 -36.21 -6.82
C PRO A 271 -27.37 -35.64 -5.48
N GLY A 272 -27.04 -34.38 -5.20
CA GLY A 272 -27.39 -33.71 -3.94
C GLY A 272 -26.37 -33.86 -2.81
N ASN A 273 -25.10 -34.16 -3.12
CA ASN A 273 -24.04 -34.13 -2.10
C ASN A 273 -23.92 -32.71 -1.49
N PRO A 274 -24.19 -32.52 -0.18
CA PRO A 274 -24.05 -31.21 0.47
C PRO A 274 -22.58 -30.86 0.75
N TYR A 275 -21.65 -31.79 0.50
CA TYR A 275 -20.22 -31.61 0.71
C TYR A 275 -19.49 -31.40 -0.62
N SER A 276 -18.62 -30.39 -0.69
CA SER A 276 -17.78 -30.16 -1.86
C SER A 276 -16.72 -31.26 -1.97
N SER A 277 -16.78 -32.05 -3.03
CA SER A 277 -15.69 -32.91 -3.47
C SER A 277 -14.85 -32.11 -4.46
N ASN A 278 -13.54 -31.94 -4.20
CA ASN A 278 -12.59 -31.40 -5.18
C ASN A 278 -12.56 -32.24 -6.46
#